data_AF-A0A5B1QJI2-F1
#
_entry.id   AF-A0A5B1QJI2-F1
#
_cell.length_a   1.000
_cell.length_b   1.000
_cell.length_c   1.000
_cell.angle_alpha   90.00
_cell.angle_beta   90.00
_cell.angle_gamma   90.00
#
_symmetry.space_group_name_H-M   'P 1'
#
loop_
_entity.id
_entity.type
_entity.pdbx_description
1 polymer ?
#
loop_
_entity_poly.entity_id
_entity_poly.type
_entity_poly.pdbx_seq_one_letter_code
_entity_poly.pdbx_strand_id
1 'polypeptide(L)'
;MSELVCKTLDHDATDVLIDKWLEHRNDAYWDWFMRVRERRHAARAQASNSSANEAQTVALQQGAQLLMWNKGDFVPENVFVRTVDTSRLIPLDRTWTTHVYHHRSMQERKLSMMPVVFTMLPELMLLRGMHDHGCDDIHIIVTDMKRAEMDAATEYFKLVCQHTFGQALKPSAEREIHYQHMRLTHTLNRQRRTPCFPQIDLAFRAILHDRRPPFLILFSHQTTSYSQIFFTHPLYVPSPSIFHDFPSGCPNPCCTEDCEMIRFPRKGVEGAAVLPIKRGSRSRGYRFARVRGKEMCNWIDCDVAFGSDDGQSGTEGSESSRSAEGEEPEERSVGRGSCGSAGGGGSGVRGQVCSKCKLVKYCSAEHQRKDWDEHRRVCVRSAPTPGADGQQQTK
;
A
#
# COMPACT_ATOMS: atom_id res chain seq x y z
N MET A 1 4.25 19.47 26.77
CA MET A 1 3.14 18.69 26.17
C MET A 1 3.17 18.91 24.67
N SER A 2 2.95 17.86 23.86
CA SER A 2 2.86 18.00 22.41
C SER A 2 1.62 18.82 22.04
N GLU A 3 1.73 19.71 21.06
CA GLU A 3 0.58 20.49 20.54
C GLU A 3 -0.12 19.79 19.37
N LEU A 4 0.41 18.64 18.93
CA LEU A 4 -0.24 17.76 17.98
C LEU A 4 -1.33 16.95 18.68
N VAL A 5 -2.54 16.99 18.12
CA VAL A 5 -3.70 16.19 18.52
C VAL A 5 -4.00 15.20 17.39
N CYS A 6 -4.35 13.97 17.74
CA CYS A 6 -4.80 12.97 16.78
C CYS A 6 -6.33 12.91 16.77
N LYS A 7 -6.93 13.16 15.61
CA LYS A 7 -8.35 12.90 15.36
C LYS A 7 -8.48 11.65 14.50
N THR A 8 -9.24 10.69 14.98
CA THR A 8 -9.56 9.46 14.25
C THR A 8 -10.88 9.65 13.50
N LEU A 9 -10.88 9.34 12.20
CA LEU A 9 -12.08 9.12 11.41
C LEU A 9 -12.21 7.62 11.19
N ASP A 10 -13.31 7.04 11.62
CA ASP A 10 -13.61 5.62 11.45
C ASP A 10 -14.10 5.31 10.02
N HIS A 11 -14.43 4.05 9.81
CA HIS A 11 -15.04 3.55 8.57
C HIS A 11 -16.32 4.31 8.20
N ASP A 12 -17.30 4.44 9.11
CA ASP A 12 -18.54 5.19 8.88
C ASP A 12 -18.28 6.63 8.38
N ALA A 13 -17.36 7.35 9.01
CA ALA A 13 -16.98 8.68 8.55
C ALA A 13 -16.36 8.67 7.15
N THR A 14 -15.62 7.62 6.82
CA THR A 14 -14.99 7.43 5.50
C THR A 14 -16.04 7.10 4.43
N ASP A 15 -17.01 6.24 4.73
CA ASP A 15 -18.10 5.89 3.82
C ASP A 15 -18.94 7.11 3.45
N VAL A 16 -19.25 7.97 4.42
CA VAL A 16 -19.92 9.26 4.16
C VAL A 16 -19.12 10.14 3.19
N LEU A 17 -17.78 10.12 3.26
CA LEU A 17 -16.94 10.87 2.31
C LEU A 17 -16.96 10.24 0.92
N ILE A 18 -16.98 8.91 0.84
CA ILE A 18 -17.08 8.16 -0.42
C ILE A 18 -18.42 8.45 -1.10
N ASP A 19 -19.53 8.34 -0.38
CA ASP A 19 -20.87 8.65 -0.89
C ASP A 19 -20.91 10.07 -1.44
N LYS A 20 -20.41 11.04 -0.65
CA LYS A 20 -20.32 12.44 -1.08
C LYS A 20 -19.44 12.62 -2.32
N TRP A 21 -18.35 11.88 -2.44
CA TRP A 21 -17.51 11.94 -3.64
C TRP A 21 -18.24 11.37 -4.87
N LEU A 22 -18.96 10.26 -4.71
CA LEU A 22 -19.75 9.63 -5.77
C LEU A 22 -20.95 10.47 -6.25
N GLU A 23 -21.46 11.37 -5.42
CA GLU A 23 -22.47 12.36 -5.82
C GLU A 23 -21.93 13.35 -6.88
N HIS A 24 -20.63 13.65 -6.84
CA HIS A 24 -19.97 14.57 -7.77
C HIS A 24 -19.50 13.84 -9.03
N ARG A 25 -20.41 13.10 -9.68
CA ARG A 25 -20.11 12.38 -10.94
C ARG A 25 -19.52 13.35 -11.97
N ASN A 26 -18.50 12.89 -12.70
CA ASN A 26 -17.74 13.64 -13.73
C ASN A 26 -16.59 14.53 -13.24
N ASP A 27 -15.81 14.06 -12.28
CA ASP A 27 -14.49 14.63 -12.00
C ASP A 27 -13.38 13.99 -12.86
N ALA A 28 -12.16 14.51 -12.75
CA ALA A 28 -11.01 13.97 -13.50
C ALA A 28 -10.67 12.51 -13.13
N TYR A 29 -11.03 12.07 -11.91
CA TYR A 29 -10.80 10.70 -11.44
C TYR A 29 -11.77 9.74 -12.13
N TRP A 30 -13.04 10.12 -12.25
CA TRP A 30 -14.05 9.38 -12.99
C TRP A 30 -13.61 9.10 -14.43
N ASP A 31 -13.20 10.15 -15.15
CA ASP A 31 -12.70 10.03 -16.51
C ASP A 31 -11.46 9.13 -16.59
N TRP A 32 -10.57 9.21 -15.59
CA TRP A 32 -9.40 8.33 -15.53
C TRP A 32 -9.78 6.87 -15.33
N PHE A 33 -10.70 6.53 -14.42
CA PHE A 33 -11.18 5.16 -14.22
C PHE A 33 -11.85 4.61 -15.48
N MET A 34 -12.61 5.44 -16.20
CA MET A 34 -13.19 5.09 -17.49
C MET A 34 -12.10 4.76 -18.52
N ARG A 35 -11.06 5.61 -18.65
CA ARG A 35 -9.92 5.33 -19.54
C ARG A 35 -9.16 4.06 -19.14
N VAL A 36 -8.97 3.79 -17.85
CA VAL A 36 -8.38 2.53 -17.37
C VAL A 36 -9.19 1.33 -17.85
N ARG A 37 -10.51 1.38 -17.70
CA ARG A 37 -11.43 0.33 -18.15
C ARG A 37 -11.30 0.11 -19.67
N GLU A 38 -11.35 1.19 -20.44
CA GLU A 38 -11.27 1.16 -21.92
C GLU A 38 -9.92 0.64 -22.43
N ARG A 39 -8.80 1.10 -21.88
CA ARG A 39 -7.44 0.61 -22.21
C ARG A 39 -7.36 -0.90 -22.07
N ARG A 40 -7.98 -1.47 -21.04
CA ARG A 40 -8.00 -2.91 -20.82
C ARG A 40 -8.84 -3.65 -21.85
N HIS A 41 -9.99 -3.11 -22.24
CA HIS A 41 -10.79 -3.69 -23.31
C HIS A 41 -10.04 -3.69 -24.65
N ALA A 42 -9.36 -2.59 -24.96
CA ALA A 42 -8.51 -2.49 -26.15
C ALA A 42 -7.35 -3.51 -26.11
N ALA A 43 -6.62 -3.61 -25.00
CA ALA A 43 -5.54 -4.59 -24.84
C ALA A 43 -6.03 -6.03 -24.98
N ARG A 44 -7.24 -6.36 -24.48
CA ARG A 44 -7.86 -7.67 -24.68
C ARG A 44 -8.25 -7.94 -26.13
N ALA A 45 -8.78 -6.95 -26.83
CA ALA A 45 -9.15 -7.07 -28.25
C ALA A 45 -7.91 -7.19 -29.15
N GLN A 46 -6.80 -6.54 -28.79
CA GLN A 46 -5.52 -6.70 -29.48
C GLN A 46 -4.91 -8.08 -29.21
N ALA A 47 -4.97 -8.56 -27.97
CA ALA A 47 -4.46 -9.88 -27.58
C ALA A 47 -5.20 -11.06 -28.26
N SER A 48 -6.45 -10.88 -28.68
CA SER A 48 -7.15 -11.89 -29.49
C SER A 48 -6.68 -11.94 -30.95
N ASN A 49 -6.02 -10.88 -31.43
CA ASN A 49 -5.59 -10.76 -32.82
C ASN A 49 -4.07 -10.97 -33.00
N SER A 50 -3.27 -10.83 -31.94
CA SER A 50 -1.82 -11.02 -32.00
C SER A 50 -1.40 -12.49 -31.92
N SER A 51 -0.33 -12.82 -32.65
CA SER A 51 0.23 -14.18 -32.69
C SER A 51 0.71 -14.65 -31.31
N ALA A 52 0.71 -15.97 -31.10
CA ALA A 52 0.92 -16.63 -29.80
C ALA A 52 2.20 -16.21 -29.02
N ASN A 53 3.20 -15.64 -29.69
CA ASN A 53 4.47 -15.24 -29.08
C ASN A 53 4.38 -13.92 -28.28
N GLU A 54 3.48 -12.98 -28.59
CA GLU A 54 3.30 -11.74 -27.79
C GLU A 54 2.37 -11.94 -26.58
N ALA A 55 1.46 -12.92 -26.64
CA ALA A 55 0.58 -13.27 -25.53
C ALA A 55 1.37 -13.78 -24.29
N GLN A 56 2.58 -14.32 -24.50
CA GLN A 56 3.44 -14.82 -23.43
C GLN A 56 4.09 -13.68 -22.61
N THR A 57 4.40 -12.54 -23.23
CA THR A 57 4.92 -11.35 -22.54
C THR A 57 3.86 -10.67 -21.68
N VAL A 58 2.59 -10.72 -22.10
CA VAL A 58 1.44 -10.25 -21.29
C VAL A 58 1.13 -11.21 -20.13
N ALA A 59 1.32 -12.51 -20.33
CA ALA A 59 1.15 -13.52 -19.27
C ALA A 59 2.24 -13.45 -18.18
N LEU A 60 3.44 -12.96 -18.50
CA LEU A 60 4.54 -12.70 -17.54
C LEU A 60 4.25 -11.54 -16.57
N GLN A 61 3.19 -10.76 -16.79
CA GLN A 61 2.66 -9.79 -15.81
C GLN A 61 1.83 -10.45 -14.69
N GLN A 62 1.94 -11.76 -14.47
CA GLN A 62 1.26 -12.46 -13.37
C GLN A 62 1.61 -11.95 -11.96
N GLY A 63 2.63 -11.11 -11.81
CA GLY A 63 2.93 -10.35 -10.58
C GLY A 63 2.82 -8.83 -10.71
N ALA A 64 2.39 -8.30 -11.85
CA ALA A 64 2.21 -6.87 -12.02
C ALA A 64 0.92 -6.43 -11.32
N GLN A 65 0.98 -5.25 -10.72
CA GLN A 65 -0.20 -4.58 -10.21
C GLN A 65 -1.30 -4.52 -11.29
N LEU A 66 -2.55 -4.54 -10.86
CA LEU A 66 -3.70 -4.63 -11.75
C LEU A 66 -4.81 -3.74 -11.22
N LEU A 67 -5.47 -2.99 -12.10
CA LEU A 67 -6.71 -2.28 -11.80
C LEU A 67 -7.80 -2.79 -12.76
N MET A 68 -8.96 -3.16 -12.22
CA MET A 68 -10.02 -3.85 -12.95
C MET A 68 -11.40 -3.30 -12.61
N TRP A 69 -12.14 -2.93 -13.63
CA TRP A 69 -13.56 -2.62 -13.52
C TRP A 69 -14.25 -3.16 -14.78
N ASN A 70 -14.96 -4.29 -14.67
CA ASN A 70 -15.53 -4.98 -15.84
C ASN A 70 -17.06 -4.88 -15.93
N LYS A 71 -17.75 -4.71 -14.80
CA LYS A 71 -19.21 -4.77 -14.69
C LYS A 71 -19.71 -3.79 -13.65
N GLY A 72 -20.99 -3.46 -13.75
CA GLY A 72 -21.70 -2.62 -12.78
C GLY A 72 -21.39 -1.14 -12.95
N ASP A 73 -22.09 -0.35 -12.15
CA ASP A 73 -21.87 1.09 -12.04
C ASP A 73 -20.51 1.37 -11.41
N PHE A 74 -20.08 2.63 -11.52
CA PHE A 74 -18.89 3.08 -10.84
C PHE A 74 -19.16 3.38 -9.41
N VAL A 75 -18.84 2.36 -8.63
CA VAL A 75 -18.82 2.38 -7.19
C VAL A 75 -17.58 1.56 -6.77
N PRO A 76 -16.93 1.89 -5.65
CA PRO A 76 -15.66 1.28 -5.24
C PRO A 76 -15.71 -0.26 -5.16
N GLU A 77 -16.88 -0.80 -4.84
CA GLU A 77 -17.17 -2.23 -4.73
C GLU A 77 -16.97 -2.98 -6.07
N ASN A 78 -17.11 -2.26 -7.19
CA ASN A 78 -16.99 -2.82 -8.54
C ASN A 78 -15.60 -2.64 -9.15
N VAL A 79 -14.71 -1.91 -8.46
CA VAL A 79 -13.35 -1.63 -8.92
C VAL A 79 -12.37 -2.43 -8.07
N PHE A 80 -11.63 -3.32 -8.71
CA PHE A 80 -10.71 -4.23 -8.03
C PHE A 80 -9.26 -3.87 -8.32
N VAL A 81 -8.43 -3.98 -7.30
CA VAL A 81 -6.99 -3.77 -7.37
C VAL A 81 -6.27 -5.06 -7.00
N ARG A 82 -5.24 -5.43 -7.78
CA ARG A 82 -4.26 -6.42 -7.34
C ARG A 82 -3.31 -5.75 -6.38
N THR A 83 -3.29 -6.25 -5.15
CA THR A 83 -2.44 -5.73 -4.10
C THR A 83 -0.96 -5.98 -4.39
N VAL A 84 -0.12 -5.04 -3.97
CA VAL A 84 1.33 -5.10 -4.23
C VAL A 84 2.09 -6.01 -3.26
N ASP A 85 1.49 -6.29 -2.10
CA ASP A 85 2.08 -7.07 -1.01
C ASP A 85 1.64 -8.55 -1.03
N THR A 86 0.38 -8.82 -1.37
CA THR A 86 -0.20 -10.18 -1.34
C THR A 86 -0.65 -10.72 -2.68
N SER A 87 -0.58 -9.92 -3.74
CA SER A 87 -1.08 -10.25 -5.08
C SER A 87 -2.55 -10.69 -5.11
N ARG A 88 -3.32 -10.44 -4.05
CA ARG A 88 -4.78 -10.67 -4.03
C ARG A 88 -5.46 -9.64 -4.90
N LEU A 89 -6.56 -10.02 -5.53
CA LEU A 89 -7.43 -9.13 -6.28
C LEU A 89 -8.63 -8.78 -5.39
N ILE A 90 -8.60 -7.59 -4.79
CA ILE A 90 -9.59 -7.13 -3.80
C ILE A 90 -10.35 -5.90 -4.32
N PRO A 91 -11.61 -5.68 -3.91
CA PRO A 91 -12.35 -4.46 -4.23
C PRO A 91 -11.79 -3.20 -3.55
N LEU A 92 -12.13 -2.01 -4.06
CA LEU A 92 -11.72 -0.70 -3.50
C LEU A 92 -12.57 -0.24 -2.30
N ASP A 93 -13.75 -0.84 -2.10
CA ASP A 93 -14.71 -0.58 -0.99
C ASP A 93 -14.21 -0.99 0.41
N ARG A 94 -12.94 -1.40 0.52
CA ARG A 94 -12.39 -1.87 1.79
C ARG A 94 -12.23 -0.69 2.73
N THR A 95 -13.05 -0.66 3.76
CA THR A 95 -13.06 0.39 4.79
C THR A 95 -11.71 0.51 5.48
N TRP A 96 -11.37 1.71 5.95
CA TRP A 96 -10.17 1.98 6.74
C TRP A 96 -10.44 3.04 7.80
N THR A 97 -9.53 3.14 8.77
CA THR A 97 -9.50 4.20 9.78
C THR A 97 -8.44 5.22 9.40
N THR A 98 -8.80 6.51 9.41
CA THR A 98 -7.84 7.59 9.13
C THR A 98 -7.48 8.33 10.41
N HIS A 99 -6.20 8.32 10.76
CA HIS A 99 -5.64 9.07 11.89
C HIS A 99 -5.00 10.37 11.40
N VAL A 100 -5.66 11.49 11.69
CA VAL A 100 -5.21 12.82 11.29
C VAL A 100 -4.56 13.51 12.49
N TYR A 101 -3.24 13.64 12.45
CA TYR A 101 -2.46 14.41 13.40
C TYR A 101 -2.40 15.86 12.96
N HIS A 102 -2.93 16.78 13.75
CA HIS A 102 -2.96 18.20 13.42
C HIS A 102 -2.64 19.06 14.65
N HIS A 103 -2.21 20.30 14.41
CA HIS A 103 -1.94 21.24 15.50
C HIS A 103 -3.25 21.62 16.23
N ARG A 104 -3.20 21.76 17.56
CA ARG A 104 -4.36 22.09 18.43
C ARG A 104 -5.11 23.34 18.01
N SER A 105 -4.44 24.33 17.43
CA SER A 105 -5.08 25.57 16.96
C SER A 105 -6.14 25.33 15.89
N MET A 106 -6.05 24.24 15.12
CA MET A 106 -7.10 23.85 14.17
C MET A 106 -8.37 23.38 14.89
N GLN A 107 -8.21 22.68 16.01
CA GLN A 107 -9.33 22.25 16.87
C GLN A 107 -9.99 23.44 17.57
N GLU A 108 -9.20 24.38 18.08
CA GLU A 108 -9.68 25.61 18.74
C GLU A 108 -10.54 26.45 17.78
N ARG A 109 -10.19 26.45 16.49
CA ARG A 109 -10.97 27.08 15.41
C ARG A 109 -12.18 26.26 14.94
N LYS A 110 -12.43 25.10 15.54
CA LYS A 110 -13.49 24.15 15.17
C LYS A 110 -13.42 23.69 13.72
N LEU A 111 -12.21 23.61 13.14
CA LEU A 111 -12.04 23.11 11.78
C LEU A 111 -12.22 21.58 11.77
N SER A 112 -13.13 21.10 10.93
CA SER A 112 -13.28 19.66 10.70
C SER A 112 -12.08 19.10 9.93
N MET A 113 -11.68 17.87 10.23
CA MET A 113 -10.65 17.14 9.48
C MET A 113 -11.21 16.38 8.28
N MET A 114 -12.53 16.27 8.16
CA MET A 114 -13.19 15.64 7.00
C MET A 114 -12.77 16.27 5.67
N PRO A 115 -12.69 17.61 5.51
CA PRO A 115 -12.21 18.23 4.27
C PRO A 115 -10.78 17.79 3.91
N VAL A 116 -9.88 17.62 4.88
CA VAL A 116 -8.51 17.16 4.62
C VAL A 116 -8.52 15.77 3.96
N VAL A 117 -9.32 14.86 4.50
CA VAL A 117 -9.43 13.49 3.96
C VAL A 117 -10.18 13.48 2.63
N PHE A 118 -11.29 14.22 2.52
CA PHE A 118 -12.07 14.34 1.29
C PHE A 118 -11.21 14.84 0.11
N THR A 119 -10.34 15.80 0.39
CA THR A 119 -9.41 16.38 -0.60
C THR A 119 -8.42 15.36 -1.18
N MET A 120 -8.09 14.29 -0.46
CA MET A 120 -7.18 13.22 -0.93
C MET A 120 -7.89 11.89 -1.13
N LEU A 121 -9.23 11.88 -1.09
CA LEU A 121 -9.99 10.64 -0.98
C LEU A 121 -9.70 9.66 -2.13
N PRO A 122 -9.65 10.09 -3.41
CA PRO A 122 -9.35 9.17 -4.52
C PRO A 122 -7.97 8.53 -4.38
N GLU A 123 -6.95 9.30 -3.98
CA GLU A 123 -5.61 8.78 -3.72
C GLU A 123 -5.59 7.80 -2.55
N LEU A 124 -6.29 8.14 -1.46
CA LEU A 124 -6.38 7.28 -0.26
C LEU A 124 -7.06 5.95 -0.58
N MET A 125 -8.17 5.96 -1.33
CA MET A 125 -8.88 4.75 -1.75
C MET A 125 -7.97 3.84 -2.58
N LEU A 126 -7.24 4.41 -3.54
CA LEU A 126 -6.29 3.65 -4.36
C LEU A 126 -5.15 3.11 -3.52
N LEU A 127 -4.50 3.94 -2.71
CA LEU A 127 -3.41 3.50 -1.84
C LEU A 127 -3.88 2.42 -0.86
N ARG A 128 -5.09 2.53 -0.30
CA ARG A 128 -5.69 1.50 0.54
C ARG A 128 -5.92 0.21 -0.23
N GLY A 129 -6.59 0.26 -1.37
CA GLY A 129 -6.90 -0.93 -2.16
C GLY A 129 -5.68 -1.63 -2.75
N MET A 130 -4.56 -0.93 -2.85
CA MET A 130 -3.29 -1.52 -3.29
C MET A 130 -2.57 -2.34 -2.23
N HIS A 131 -2.91 -2.21 -0.95
CA HIS A 131 -2.20 -2.86 0.14
C HIS A 131 -3.16 -3.74 0.93
N ASP A 132 -2.89 -5.02 1.05
CA ASP A 132 -3.74 -5.90 1.83
C ASP A 132 -3.44 -5.78 3.33
N HIS A 133 -2.16 -5.79 3.70
CA HIS A 133 -1.71 -5.78 5.08
C HIS A 133 -1.26 -4.39 5.56
N GLY A 134 -1.61 -4.08 6.81
CA GLY A 134 -1.09 -2.91 7.52
C GLY A 134 -1.61 -1.57 6.99
N CYS A 135 -2.63 -1.60 6.14
CA CYS A 135 -3.24 -0.40 5.55
C CYS A 135 -4.65 -0.12 6.07
N ASP A 136 -5.15 -0.88 7.05
CA ASP A 136 -6.41 -0.60 7.73
C ASP A 136 -6.39 0.72 8.50
N ASP A 137 -5.19 1.18 8.88
CA ASP A 137 -4.94 2.47 9.51
C ASP A 137 -4.11 3.34 8.57
N ILE A 138 -4.67 4.48 8.13
CA ILE A 138 -3.96 5.48 7.34
C ILE A 138 -3.58 6.64 8.26
N HIS A 139 -2.30 7.02 8.23
CA HIS A 139 -1.79 8.11 9.06
C HIS A 139 -1.48 9.35 8.22
N ILE A 140 -1.95 10.50 8.68
CA ILE A 140 -1.78 11.81 8.03
C ILE A 140 -1.29 12.81 9.06
N ILE A 141 -0.17 13.48 8.79
CA ILE A 141 0.33 14.61 9.60
C ILE A 141 0.05 15.90 8.83
N VAL A 142 -0.75 16.79 9.40
CA VAL A 142 -1.13 18.08 8.80
C VAL A 142 -0.11 19.15 9.17
N THR A 143 0.34 19.92 8.18
CA THR A 143 1.31 21.02 8.32
C THR A 143 0.94 22.22 7.44
N ASP A 144 1.56 23.37 7.69
CA ASP A 144 1.53 24.59 6.87
C ASP A 144 2.85 24.84 6.10
N MET A 145 3.68 23.81 5.92
CA MET A 145 4.93 23.92 5.17
C MET A 145 4.71 24.26 3.69
N LYS A 146 5.53 25.17 3.16
CA LYS A 146 5.61 25.51 1.73
C LYS A 146 6.39 24.45 0.94
N ARG A 147 6.31 24.52 -0.39
CA ARG A 147 6.99 23.59 -1.32
C ARG A 147 8.46 23.32 -0.98
N ALA A 148 9.29 24.36 -0.84
CA ALA A 148 10.71 24.20 -0.53
C ALA A 148 10.98 23.63 0.87
N GLU A 149 10.09 23.89 1.84
CA GLU A 149 10.17 23.35 3.19
C GLU A 149 9.76 21.87 3.21
N MET A 150 8.75 21.50 2.42
CA MET A 150 8.33 20.11 2.19
C MET A 150 9.43 19.28 1.51
N ASP A 151 10.10 19.83 0.49
CA ASP A 151 11.23 19.16 -0.17
C ASP A 151 12.36 18.90 0.86
N ALA A 152 12.71 19.91 1.66
CA ALA A 152 13.76 19.79 2.67
C ALA A 152 13.40 18.81 3.81
N ALA A 153 12.13 18.80 4.26
CA ALA A 153 11.64 17.82 5.23
C ALA A 153 11.65 16.39 4.66
N THR A 154 11.30 16.23 3.38
CA THR A 154 11.32 14.94 2.68
C THR A 154 12.74 14.36 2.64
N GLU A 155 13.73 15.17 2.28
CA GLU A 155 15.14 14.74 2.26
C GLU A 155 15.67 14.43 3.68
N TYR A 156 15.26 15.21 4.68
CA TYR A 156 15.57 14.90 6.07
C TYR A 156 15.02 13.54 6.50
N PHE A 157 13.74 13.23 6.21
CA PHE A 157 13.16 11.95 6.61
C PHE A 157 13.81 10.76 5.90
N LYS A 158 14.22 10.91 4.63
CA LYS A 158 15.03 9.90 3.94
C LYS A 158 16.36 9.68 4.64
N LEU A 159 17.08 10.76 4.97
CA LEU A 159 18.36 10.71 5.67
C LEU A 159 18.23 10.01 7.04
N VAL A 160 17.25 10.40 7.85
CA VAL A 160 17.01 9.78 9.16
C VAL A 160 16.72 8.30 9.00
N CYS A 161 15.77 7.93 8.13
CA CYS A 161 15.37 6.54 7.95
C CYS A 161 16.51 5.64 7.43
N GLN A 162 17.44 6.20 6.64
CA GLN A 162 18.61 5.50 6.12
C GLN A 162 19.57 5.04 7.23
N HIS A 163 19.58 5.75 8.35
CA HIS A 163 20.60 5.65 9.38
C HIS A 163 20.09 5.19 10.75
N THR A 164 18.81 5.40 11.08
CA THR A 164 18.28 5.07 12.42
C THR A 164 17.66 3.69 12.54
N PHE A 165 17.32 3.03 11.43
CA PHE A 165 16.67 1.71 11.47
C PHE A 165 17.69 0.57 11.30
N GLY A 166 17.91 -0.19 12.37
CA GLY A 166 18.58 -1.50 12.32
C GLY A 166 20.11 -1.48 12.18
N GLN A 167 20.78 -0.33 12.33
CA GLN A 167 22.24 -0.21 12.29
C GLN A 167 22.75 0.64 13.45
N ALA A 168 23.97 0.38 13.91
CA ALA A 168 24.68 1.30 14.80
C ALA A 168 24.91 2.62 14.04
N LEU A 169 24.40 3.72 14.60
CA LEU A 169 24.51 5.03 13.99
C LEU A 169 25.96 5.51 14.01
N LYS A 170 26.51 5.84 12.84
CA LYS A 170 27.86 6.42 12.76
C LYS A 170 27.84 7.85 13.32
N PRO A 171 28.85 8.28 14.10
CA PRO A 171 28.89 9.65 14.64
C PRO A 171 28.86 10.76 13.58
N SER A 172 29.37 10.51 12.36
CA SER A 172 29.25 11.46 11.25
C SER A 172 27.81 11.62 10.76
N ALA A 173 27.06 10.51 10.64
CA ALA A 173 25.66 10.52 10.25
C ALA A 173 24.78 11.16 11.34
N GLU A 174 25.06 10.90 12.61
CA GLU A 174 24.38 11.55 13.73
C GLU A 174 24.53 13.07 13.71
N ARG A 175 25.76 13.57 13.51
CA ARG A 175 26.05 15.01 13.38
C ARG A 175 25.29 15.63 12.21
N GLU A 176 25.26 14.95 11.06
CA GLU A 176 24.52 15.43 9.89
C GLU A 176 23.01 15.48 10.14
N ILE A 177 22.44 14.42 10.71
CA ILE A 177 21.01 14.38 11.09
C ILE A 177 20.69 15.51 12.07
N HIS A 178 21.52 15.72 13.09
CA HIS A 178 21.32 16.77 14.06
C HIS A 178 21.39 18.16 13.41
N TYR A 179 22.39 18.39 12.55
CA TYR A 179 22.52 19.64 11.80
C TYR A 179 21.29 19.92 10.94
N GLN A 180 20.83 18.93 10.16
CA GLN A 180 19.65 19.07 9.31
C GLN A 180 18.38 19.32 10.12
N HIS A 181 18.21 18.61 11.24
CA HIS A 181 17.09 18.80 12.16
C HIS A 181 17.08 20.22 12.74
N MET A 182 18.22 20.72 13.20
CA MET A 182 18.36 22.09 13.72
C MET A 182 18.09 23.14 12.64
N ARG A 183 18.63 22.95 11.43
CA ARG A 183 18.38 23.83 10.29
C ARG A 183 16.89 23.94 9.98
N LEU A 184 16.19 22.81 9.85
CA LEU A 184 14.75 22.79 9.60
C LEU A 184 13.97 23.42 10.75
N THR A 185 14.31 23.07 12.00
CA THR A 185 13.70 23.65 13.20
C THR A 185 13.79 25.18 13.20
N HIS A 186 14.97 25.74 12.96
CA HIS A 186 15.16 27.19 12.91
C HIS A 186 14.43 27.84 11.73
N THR A 187 14.48 27.25 10.53
CA THR A 187 13.77 27.78 9.36
C THR A 187 12.26 27.81 9.59
N LEU A 188 11.66 26.69 10.04
CA LEU A 188 10.22 26.62 10.28
C LEU A 188 9.77 27.52 11.44
N ASN A 189 10.55 27.61 12.52
CA ASN A 189 10.25 28.50 13.64
C ASN A 189 10.32 29.98 13.23
N ARG A 190 11.32 30.38 12.42
CA ARG A 190 11.42 31.75 11.89
C ARG A 190 10.21 32.12 11.04
N GLN A 191 9.66 31.16 10.31
CA GLN A 191 8.44 31.31 9.50
C GLN A 191 7.15 31.11 10.31
N ARG A 192 7.24 30.83 11.61
CA ARG A 192 6.12 30.55 12.52
C ARG A 192 5.19 29.43 12.01
N ARG A 193 5.79 28.40 11.42
CA ARG A 193 5.07 27.21 10.93
C ARG A 193 4.49 26.40 12.09
N THR A 194 3.35 25.79 11.84
CA THR A 194 2.62 24.96 12.78
C THR A 194 2.17 23.64 12.13
N PRO A 195 2.37 22.50 12.81
CA PRO A 195 3.16 22.30 14.03
C PRO A 195 4.65 22.60 13.81
N CYS A 196 5.42 22.78 14.89
CA CYS A 196 6.86 23.01 14.78
C CYS A 196 7.58 21.72 14.32
N PHE A 197 8.73 21.87 13.68
CA PHE A 197 9.44 20.72 13.08
C PHE A 197 9.71 19.56 14.06
N PRO A 198 10.17 19.80 15.31
CA PRO A 198 10.39 18.72 16.27
C PRO A 198 9.13 17.89 16.57
N GLN A 199 7.94 18.51 16.58
CA GLN A 199 6.69 17.79 16.78
C GLN A 199 6.37 16.89 15.58
N ILE A 200 6.59 17.38 14.35
CA ILE A 200 6.41 16.60 13.12
C ILE A 200 7.37 15.41 13.13
N ASP A 201 8.66 15.63 13.39
CA ASP A 201 9.68 14.57 13.41
C ASP A 201 9.36 13.48 14.45
N LEU A 202 9.02 13.90 15.68
CA LEU A 202 8.64 12.96 16.74
C LEU A 202 7.41 12.12 16.36
N ALA A 203 6.35 12.75 15.86
CA ALA A 203 5.14 12.04 15.43
C ALA A 203 5.42 11.08 14.26
N PHE A 204 6.16 11.55 13.25
CA PHE A 204 6.54 10.76 12.09
C PHE A 204 7.32 9.50 12.50
N ARG A 205 8.36 9.66 13.32
CA ARG A 205 9.18 8.52 13.80
C ARG A 205 8.39 7.59 14.72
N ALA A 206 7.54 8.12 15.59
CA ALA A 206 6.68 7.30 16.45
C ALA A 206 5.73 6.42 15.62
N ILE A 207 5.07 6.99 14.61
CA ILE A 207 4.18 6.22 13.71
C ILE A 207 4.95 5.12 12.98
N LEU A 208 6.13 5.43 12.42
CA LEU A 208 6.95 4.43 11.74
C LEU A 208 7.43 3.32 12.66
N HIS A 209 7.73 3.63 13.92
CA HIS A 209 8.23 2.68 14.91
C HIS A 209 7.12 1.75 15.42
N ASP A 210 5.97 2.32 15.77
CA ASP A 210 4.88 1.65 16.47
C ASP A 210 3.91 0.97 15.50
N ARG A 211 3.52 1.68 14.43
CA ARG A 211 2.47 1.26 13.50
C ARG A 211 3.03 0.59 12.25
N ARG A 212 4.21 1.03 11.80
CA ARG A 212 4.92 0.49 10.62
C ARG A 212 4.04 0.42 9.36
N PRO A 213 3.34 1.52 8.99
CA PRO A 213 2.41 1.48 7.88
C PRO A 213 3.14 1.28 6.53
N PRO A 214 2.47 0.79 5.48
CA PRO A 214 3.02 0.74 4.12
C PRO A 214 3.39 2.13 3.60
N PHE A 215 2.60 3.14 3.96
CA PHE A 215 2.85 4.53 3.66
C PHE A 215 2.37 5.49 4.76
N LEU A 216 2.87 6.72 4.75
CA LEU A 216 2.52 7.80 5.66
C LEU A 216 2.41 9.11 4.87
N ILE A 217 1.45 9.97 5.20
CA ILE A 217 1.22 11.20 4.44
C ILE A 217 1.58 12.42 5.30
N LEU A 218 2.37 13.32 4.73
CA LEU A 218 2.59 14.67 5.26
C LEU A 218 1.78 15.65 4.40
N PHE A 219 0.64 16.07 4.92
CA PHE A 219 -0.33 16.90 4.22
C PHE A 219 -0.11 18.38 4.49
N SER A 220 0.13 19.16 3.44
CA SER A 220 0.17 20.62 3.56
C SER A 220 -1.14 21.23 3.11
N HIS A 221 -1.77 22.02 3.97
CA HIS A 221 -2.99 22.76 3.62
C HIS A 221 -2.72 24.08 2.88
N GLN A 222 -1.45 24.40 2.60
CA GLN A 222 -1.08 25.58 1.82
C GLN A 222 -1.30 25.31 0.34
N THR A 223 -2.11 26.13 -0.33
CA THR A 223 -2.44 25.99 -1.77
C THR A 223 -1.25 26.14 -2.72
N THR A 224 -0.14 26.72 -2.23
CA THR A 224 1.12 26.87 -2.97
C THR A 224 2.12 25.74 -2.70
N SER A 225 1.74 24.79 -1.84
CA SER A 225 2.54 23.63 -1.49
C SER A 225 1.96 22.36 -2.12
N TYR A 226 2.60 21.24 -1.85
CA TYR A 226 2.11 19.91 -2.18
C TYR A 226 2.15 19.04 -0.91
N SER A 227 1.39 17.96 -0.90
CA SER A 227 1.42 16.93 0.13
C SER A 227 2.28 15.76 -0.31
N GLN A 228 3.06 15.20 0.61
CA GLN A 228 4.02 14.12 0.30
C GLN A 228 3.54 12.79 0.88
N ILE A 229 3.49 11.77 0.02
CA ILE A 229 3.33 10.37 0.44
C ILE A 229 4.73 9.78 0.63
N PHE A 230 4.97 9.18 1.80
CA PHE A 230 6.19 8.46 2.13
C PHE A 230 5.92 6.96 2.13
N PHE A 231 6.60 6.21 1.27
CA PHE A 231 6.48 4.74 1.22
C PHE A 231 7.57 4.09 2.07
N THR A 232 7.22 3.12 2.91
CA THR A 232 8.20 2.43 3.77
C THR A 232 8.97 1.32 3.06
N HIS A 233 8.63 1.04 1.80
CA HIS A 233 9.31 0.07 0.95
C HIS A 233 9.06 0.36 -0.56
N PRO A 234 10.03 0.10 -1.47
CA PRO A 234 9.81 0.26 -2.90
C PRO A 234 8.66 -0.58 -3.46
N LEU A 235 8.41 -1.76 -2.90
CA LEU A 235 7.29 -2.64 -3.31
C LEU A 235 5.91 -2.08 -2.95
N TYR A 236 5.82 -1.08 -2.07
CA TYR A 236 4.56 -0.40 -1.74
C TYR A 236 4.22 0.72 -2.73
N VAL A 237 5.12 1.03 -3.67
CA VAL A 237 4.93 2.10 -4.63
C VAL A 237 4.02 1.64 -5.78
N PRO A 238 3.01 2.43 -6.18
CA PRO A 238 2.20 2.18 -7.36
C PRO A 238 3.01 1.96 -8.63
N SER A 239 2.53 1.08 -9.50
CA SER A 239 3.17 0.77 -10.77
C SER A 239 2.94 1.90 -11.78
N PRO A 240 4.00 2.43 -12.43
CA PRO A 240 3.86 3.51 -13.42
C PRO A 240 3.04 3.07 -14.64
N SER A 241 2.98 1.78 -14.95
CA SER A 241 2.20 1.26 -16.08
C SER A 241 0.69 1.55 -15.94
N ILE A 242 0.18 1.64 -14.72
CA ILE A 242 -1.23 1.94 -14.44
C ILE A 242 -1.43 3.43 -14.20
N PHE A 243 -0.53 4.05 -13.43
CA PHE A 243 -0.76 5.37 -12.83
C PHE A 243 -0.03 6.53 -13.51
N HIS A 244 0.67 6.32 -14.63
CA HIS A 244 1.38 7.40 -15.34
C HIS A 244 0.48 8.58 -15.73
N ASP A 245 -0.77 8.31 -16.08
CA ASP A 245 -1.79 9.30 -16.47
C ASP A 245 -2.80 9.58 -15.35
N PHE A 246 -2.49 9.18 -14.11
CA PHE A 246 -3.34 9.46 -12.96
C PHE A 246 -3.56 10.98 -12.83
N PRO A 247 -4.78 11.45 -12.55
CA PRO A 247 -5.08 12.87 -12.47
C PRO A 247 -4.15 13.57 -11.51
N SER A 248 -3.58 14.67 -11.98
CA SER A 248 -2.87 15.64 -11.17
C SER A 248 -3.56 16.97 -11.32
N GLY A 249 -3.63 17.72 -10.24
CA GLY A 249 -4.17 19.07 -10.30
C GLY A 249 -4.44 19.62 -8.92
N CYS A 250 -4.59 20.93 -8.88
CA CYS A 250 -5.17 21.64 -7.76
C CYS A 250 -6.55 22.16 -8.25
N PRO A 251 -7.55 22.32 -7.38
CA PRO A 251 -8.84 22.91 -7.78
C PRO A 251 -8.75 24.41 -8.12
N ASN A 252 -7.58 25.04 -7.92
CA ASN A 252 -7.38 26.45 -8.21
C ASN A 252 -7.13 26.66 -9.72
N PRO A 253 -8.00 27.40 -10.43
CA PRO A 253 -7.93 27.59 -11.89
C PRO A 253 -6.69 28.37 -12.36
N CYS A 254 -5.95 29.01 -11.45
CA CYS A 254 -4.70 29.72 -11.76
C CYS A 254 -3.46 28.82 -11.67
N CYS A 255 -3.60 27.56 -11.30
CA CYS A 255 -2.48 26.62 -11.24
C CYS A 255 -2.00 26.22 -12.64
N THR A 256 -0.68 26.07 -12.80
CA THR A 256 -0.09 25.42 -13.98
C THR A 256 -0.22 23.89 -13.87
N GLU A 257 0.09 23.18 -14.96
CA GLU A 257 0.04 21.70 -15.03
C GLU A 257 0.92 21.00 -13.97
N ASP A 258 1.88 21.71 -13.38
CA ASP A 258 2.77 21.21 -12.31
C ASP A 258 2.22 21.42 -10.89
N CYS A 259 0.96 21.83 -10.74
CA CYS A 259 0.35 21.95 -9.42
C CYS A 259 -0.30 20.64 -8.99
N GLU A 260 0.41 19.89 -8.16
CA GLU A 260 -0.10 18.69 -7.52
C GLU A 260 -0.39 18.99 -6.05
N MET A 261 -1.64 18.83 -5.64
CA MET A 261 -2.02 18.95 -4.22
C MET A 261 -1.43 17.81 -3.38
N ILE A 262 -1.31 16.63 -3.98
CA ILE A 262 -0.62 15.45 -3.43
C ILE A 262 0.29 14.88 -4.53
N ARG A 263 1.57 14.66 -4.18
CA ARG A 263 2.54 14.06 -5.11
C ARG A 263 2.32 12.55 -5.20
N PHE A 264 1.37 12.16 -6.06
CA PHE A 264 1.14 10.75 -6.36
C PHE A 264 2.28 10.21 -7.26
N PRO A 265 2.85 9.02 -6.98
CA PRO A 265 4.05 8.54 -7.66
C PRO A 265 3.75 7.94 -9.05
N ARG A 266 3.38 8.80 -10.01
CA ARG A 266 3.04 8.42 -11.39
C ARG A 266 4.20 7.77 -12.16
N LYS A 267 5.43 8.09 -11.76
CA LYS A 267 6.68 7.54 -12.32
C LYS A 267 7.19 6.30 -11.55
N GLY A 268 6.34 5.70 -10.71
CA GLY A 268 6.73 4.57 -9.87
C GLY A 268 7.79 4.96 -8.86
N VAL A 269 8.74 4.05 -8.61
CA VAL A 269 9.78 4.21 -7.58
C VAL A 269 10.64 5.45 -7.81
N GLU A 270 10.90 5.82 -9.07
CA GLU A 270 11.71 7.01 -9.40
C GLU A 270 11.04 8.33 -8.99
N GLY A 271 9.71 8.37 -9.02
CA GLY A 271 8.92 9.53 -8.60
C GLY A 271 8.45 9.49 -7.15
N ALA A 272 8.73 8.40 -6.42
CA ALA A 272 8.22 8.19 -5.08
C ALA A 272 9.21 8.63 -3.99
N ALA A 273 8.70 9.22 -2.91
CA ALA A 273 9.49 9.39 -1.69
C ALA A 273 9.51 8.07 -0.91
N VAL A 274 10.43 7.18 -1.28
CA VAL A 274 10.66 5.92 -0.56
C VAL A 274 11.62 6.14 0.60
N LEU A 275 11.23 5.75 1.80
CA LEU A 275 12.06 5.76 2.99
C LEU A 275 13.02 4.56 2.96
N PRO A 276 14.34 4.75 2.99
CA PRO A 276 15.32 3.67 2.93
C PRO A 276 15.46 2.96 4.29
N ILE A 277 14.37 2.40 4.80
CA ILE A 277 14.32 1.71 6.08
C ILE A 277 15.05 0.37 5.93
N LYS A 278 16.31 0.32 6.37
CA LYS A 278 17.08 -0.92 6.39
C LYS A 278 16.50 -1.88 7.42
N ARG A 279 16.01 -3.02 6.95
CA ARG A 279 15.54 -4.10 7.82
C ARG A 279 16.74 -4.95 8.24
N GLY A 280 17.30 -4.63 9.40
CA GLY A 280 18.48 -5.31 9.96
C GLY A 280 18.27 -6.83 10.06
N SER A 281 19.32 -7.58 9.72
CA SER A 281 19.39 -9.03 9.90
C SER A 281 19.50 -9.35 11.40
N ARG A 282 18.49 -10.03 11.95
CA ARG A 282 18.49 -10.78 13.23
C ARG A 282 18.88 -10.04 14.53
N SER A 283 19.05 -8.72 14.57
CA SER A 283 19.29 -8.04 15.86
C SER A 283 18.07 -8.20 16.79
N ARG A 284 18.35 -8.68 18.01
CA ARG A 284 17.40 -9.17 19.02
C ARG A 284 16.26 -8.17 19.27
N GLY A 285 15.03 -8.51 18.87
CA GLY A 285 13.80 -7.88 19.36
C GLY A 285 12.95 -7.13 18.33
N TYR A 286 13.53 -6.56 17.26
CA TYR A 286 12.78 -5.74 16.29
C TYR A 286 12.79 -6.36 14.89
N ARG A 287 11.89 -7.32 14.64
CA ARG A 287 11.73 -7.90 13.29
C ARG A 287 10.76 -7.04 12.48
N PHE A 288 11.28 -6.12 11.69
CA PHE A 288 10.58 -5.78 10.46
C PHE A 288 10.66 -7.01 9.55
N ALA A 289 9.54 -7.70 9.35
CA ALA A 289 9.48 -8.84 8.43
C ALA A 289 10.05 -8.42 7.07
N ARG A 290 10.83 -9.24 6.36
CA ARG A 290 11.26 -8.85 4.99
C ARG A 290 10.01 -8.61 4.15
N VAL A 291 9.84 -7.40 3.59
CA VAL A 291 8.77 -7.18 2.61
C VAL A 291 9.16 -7.97 1.39
N ARG A 292 8.35 -8.97 1.09
CA ARG A 292 8.41 -9.71 -0.17
C ARG A 292 7.00 -9.76 -0.66
N GLY A 293 6.81 -9.53 -1.95
CA GLY A 293 5.54 -9.85 -2.59
C GLY A 293 5.29 -11.34 -2.35
N LYS A 294 4.19 -11.65 -1.67
CA LYS A 294 3.72 -13.02 -1.52
C LYS A 294 2.57 -13.20 -2.48
N GLU A 295 2.45 -14.38 -3.07
CA GLU A 295 1.23 -14.75 -3.77
C GLU A 295 0.32 -15.42 -2.75
N MET A 296 -0.72 -14.74 -2.28
CA MET A 296 -1.62 -15.27 -1.26
C MET A 296 -2.88 -15.89 -1.88
N CYS A 297 -3.55 -16.76 -1.13
CA CYS A 297 -4.92 -17.16 -1.42
C CYS A 297 -5.82 -15.91 -1.53
N ASN A 298 -6.65 -15.82 -2.58
CA ASN A 298 -7.47 -14.64 -2.85
C ASN A 298 -8.57 -14.40 -1.81
N TRP A 299 -9.05 -15.45 -1.14
CA TRP A 299 -9.98 -15.29 -0.03
C TRP A 299 -9.27 -14.55 1.12
N ILE A 300 -9.80 -13.37 1.44
CA ILE A 300 -9.19 -12.37 2.32
C ILE A 300 -8.88 -12.89 3.74
N ASP A 301 -9.67 -13.83 4.25
CA ASP A 301 -9.49 -14.41 5.59
C ASP A 301 -8.49 -15.57 5.62
N CYS A 302 -7.84 -15.90 4.49
CA CYS A 302 -6.90 -17.02 4.37
C CYS A 302 -5.45 -16.58 4.27
N ASP A 303 -4.64 -16.94 5.27
CA ASP A 303 -3.23 -16.58 5.33
C ASP A 303 -2.28 -17.53 4.55
N VAL A 304 -2.83 -18.42 3.71
CA VAL A 304 -2.00 -19.32 2.90
C VAL A 304 -1.26 -18.53 1.81
N ALA A 305 0.07 -18.56 1.88
CA ALA A 305 0.99 -18.05 0.87
C ALA A 305 1.48 -19.19 -0.04
N PHE A 306 1.53 -18.94 -1.35
CA PHE A 306 2.11 -19.82 -2.34
C PHE A 306 3.58 -19.45 -2.59
N GLY A 307 4.42 -20.44 -2.90
CA GLY A 307 5.79 -20.18 -3.36
C GLY A 307 6.75 -19.68 -2.28
N SER A 308 6.53 -20.03 -1.01
CA SER A 308 7.56 -19.87 0.03
C SER A 308 8.65 -20.93 -0.13
N ASP A 309 9.26 -21.04 -1.31
CA ASP A 309 10.56 -21.68 -1.50
C ASP A 309 11.62 -20.72 -0.95
N ASP A 310 11.53 -20.46 0.36
CA ASP A 310 12.72 -20.11 1.13
C ASP A 310 13.54 -21.40 1.21
N GLY A 311 14.18 -21.71 0.08
CA GLY A 311 15.08 -22.84 -0.06
C GLY A 311 15.96 -22.88 1.17
N GLN A 312 15.87 -23.99 1.90
CA GLN A 312 16.86 -24.50 2.85
C GLN A 312 17.88 -23.43 3.24
N SER A 313 17.55 -22.62 4.24
CA SER A 313 18.63 -22.08 5.07
C SER A 313 19.38 -23.30 5.58
N GLY A 314 20.59 -23.49 5.06
CA GLY A 314 21.39 -24.68 5.28
C GLY A 314 21.37 -25.14 6.73
N THR A 315 21.32 -26.45 6.88
CA THR A 315 21.67 -27.19 8.08
C THR A 315 23.08 -26.75 8.53
N GLU A 316 23.19 -25.65 9.27
CA GLU A 316 24.38 -25.39 10.06
C GLU A 316 24.38 -26.40 11.20
N GLY A 317 25.45 -27.16 11.27
CA GLY A 317 25.63 -28.33 12.11
C GLY A 317 25.22 -28.10 13.56
N SER A 318 24.39 -29.02 14.02
CA SER A 318 24.16 -29.32 15.42
C SER A 318 25.47 -29.69 16.10
N GLU A 319 26.05 -28.79 16.90
CA GLU A 319 26.89 -29.19 18.03
C GLU A 319 26.19 -28.87 19.34
N SER A 320 26.01 -29.97 20.08
CA SER A 320 25.37 -30.13 21.36
C SER A 320 26.11 -29.36 22.45
N SER A 321 25.38 -28.65 23.32
CA SER A 321 25.70 -28.57 24.75
C SER A 321 24.51 -28.08 25.57
N ARG A 322 24.17 -28.87 26.59
CA ARG A 322 23.03 -28.78 27.51
C ARG A 322 23.35 -27.91 28.73
N SER A 323 22.32 -27.27 29.31
CA SER A 323 22.05 -27.02 30.76
C SER A 323 20.71 -26.24 30.84
N ALA A 324 19.58 -26.79 31.30
CA ALA A 324 19.12 -26.96 32.70
C ALA A 324 19.05 -25.60 33.46
N GLU A 325 17.99 -25.12 34.13
CA GLU A 325 16.62 -25.53 34.51
C GLU A 325 15.88 -24.23 34.94
N GLY A 326 14.53 -24.21 34.97
CA GLY A 326 13.75 -23.13 35.60
C GLY A 326 12.32 -23.01 35.09
N GLU A 327 11.39 -23.69 35.76
CA GLU A 327 9.94 -23.72 35.54
C GLU A 327 9.22 -22.49 36.13
N GLU A 328 8.08 -22.09 35.53
CA GLU A 328 6.84 -21.60 36.19
C GLU A 328 5.71 -21.57 35.13
N PRO A 329 4.45 -21.94 35.45
CA PRO A 329 3.37 -22.12 34.46
C PRO A 329 2.23 -21.06 34.50
N GLU A 330 1.34 -21.17 33.50
CA GLU A 330 -0.06 -20.67 33.43
C GLU A 330 -0.30 -19.22 32.91
N GLU A 331 -1.33 -18.87 32.12
CA GLU A 331 -2.62 -19.52 31.80
C GLU A 331 -3.27 -18.95 30.50
N ARG A 332 -4.04 -19.81 29.79
CA ARG A 332 -5.22 -19.56 28.92
C ARG A 332 -5.16 -18.57 27.75
N SER A 333 -5.17 -19.11 26.52
CA SER A 333 -5.82 -18.45 25.37
C SER A 333 -6.72 -19.43 24.60
N VAL A 334 -7.94 -18.97 24.33
CA VAL A 334 -9.08 -19.74 23.81
C VAL A 334 -8.97 -19.88 22.28
N GLY A 335 -9.28 -21.07 21.80
CA GLY A 335 -8.92 -21.59 20.48
C GLY A 335 -9.51 -20.85 19.27
N ARG A 336 -8.62 -20.46 18.35
CA ARG A 336 -8.94 -20.24 16.95
C ARG A 336 -8.82 -21.59 16.23
N GLY A 337 -9.92 -22.03 15.61
CA GLY A 337 -10.03 -23.31 14.91
C GLY A 337 -8.94 -23.47 13.84
N SER A 338 -7.91 -24.25 14.20
CA SER A 338 -6.88 -24.71 13.28
C SER A 338 -7.51 -25.70 12.32
N CYS A 339 -7.60 -25.33 11.04
CA CYS A 339 -7.91 -26.29 9.99
C CYS A 339 -6.83 -27.38 10.01
N GLY A 340 -7.23 -28.57 10.47
CA GLY A 340 -6.33 -29.69 10.75
C GLY A 340 -5.48 -30.05 9.54
N SER A 341 -4.22 -29.62 9.58
CA SER A 341 -3.18 -30.17 8.72
C SER A 341 -2.64 -31.41 9.42
N ALA A 342 -3.19 -32.57 9.05
CA ALA A 342 -2.63 -33.85 9.41
C ALA A 342 -1.17 -33.89 8.97
N GLY A 343 -0.28 -34.17 9.93
CA GLY A 343 1.16 -34.20 9.74
C GLY A 343 1.57 -35.17 8.65
N GLY A 344 2.15 -34.63 7.58
CA GLY A 344 2.76 -35.37 6.48
C GLY A 344 3.66 -34.40 5.72
N GLY A 345 4.94 -34.75 5.59
CA GLY A 345 6.01 -33.82 5.22
C GLY A 345 5.71 -32.88 4.05
N GLY A 346 5.72 -31.58 4.34
CA GLY A 346 6.34 -30.51 3.55
C GLY A 346 5.98 -30.33 2.07
N SER A 347 4.98 -31.00 1.51
CA SER A 347 4.56 -30.72 0.14
C SER A 347 3.81 -29.39 0.14
N GLY A 348 4.48 -28.31 -0.28
CA GLY A 348 3.90 -26.98 -0.36
C GLY A 348 2.52 -26.99 -1.02
N VAL A 349 1.58 -26.23 -0.46
CA VAL A 349 0.19 -26.18 -0.92
C VAL A 349 0.15 -25.72 -2.37
N ARG A 350 -0.20 -26.63 -3.29
CA ARG A 350 -0.43 -26.27 -4.70
C ARG A 350 -1.76 -25.52 -4.80
N GLY A 351 -1.69 -24.19 -4.87
CA GLY A 351 -2.87 -23.37 -5.11
C GLY A 351 -3.50 -23.67 -6.47
N GLN A 352 -4.82 -23.74 -6.51
CA GLN A 352 -5.59 -23.80 -7.74
C GLN A 352 -5.91 -22.40 -8.24
N VAL A 353 -5.80 -22.20 -9.54
CA VAL A 353 -6.09 -20.93 -10.18
C VAL A 353 -7.54 -20.95 -10.70
N CYS A 354 -8.24 -19.82 -10.64
CA CYS A 354 -9.59 -19.73 -11.21
C CYS A 354 -9.58 -20.15 -12.69
N SER A 355 -10.27 -21.24 -13.01
CA SER A 355 -10.28 -21.84 -14.36
C SER A 355 -10.81 -20.90 -15.44
N LYS A 356 -11.67 -19.94 -15.08
CA LYS A 356 -12.27 -18.98 -16.00
C LYS A 356 -11.34 -17.82 -16.36
N CYS A 357 -10.81 -17.10 -15.36
CA CYS A 357 -10.04 -15.88 -15.61
C CYS A 357 -8.53 -16.04 -15.50
N LYS A 358 -8.08 -17.09 -14.79
CA LYS A 358 -6.67 -17.34 -14.49
C LYS A 358 -5.93 -16.22 -13.74
N LEU A 359 -6.65 -15.28 -13.12
CA LEU A 359 -6.06 -14.11 -12.44
C LEU A 359 -5.87 -14.27 -10.94
N VAL A 360 -6.66 -15.12 -10.29
CA VAL A 360 -6.67 -15.31 -8.84
C VAL A 360 -6.42 -16.77 -8.49
N LYS A 361 -5.82 -17.00 -7.33
CA LYS A 361 -5.40 -18.30 -6.85
C LYS A 361 -5.98 -18.58 -5.47
N TYR A 362 -6.39 -19.82 -5.24
CA TYR A 362 -7.00 -20.27 -4.00
C TYR A 362 -6.29 -21.52 -3.51
N CYS A 363 -6.19 -21.69 -2.19
CA CYS A 363 -5.62 -22.93 -1.64
C CYS A 363 -6.62 -24.09 -1.65
N SER A 364 -7.92 -23.82 -1.81
CA SER A 364 -8.99 -24.83 -1.86
C SER A 364 -10.20 -24.36 -2.67
N ALA A 365 -11.06 -25.30 -3.08
CA ALA A 365 -12.32 -25.00 -3.77
C ALA A 365 -13.35 -24.34 -2.85
N GLU A 366 -13.24 -24.58 -1.55
CA GLU A 366 -14.06 -23.91 -0.56
C GLU A 366 -13.79 -22.39 -0.52
N HIS A 367 -12.51 -21.99 -0.52
CA HIS A 367 -12.16 -20.56 -0.50
C HIS A 367 -12.59 -19.87 -1.79
N GLN A 368 -12.49 -20.55 -2.93
CA GLN A 368 -13.03 -20.03 -4.18
C GLN A 368 -14.55 -19.82 -4.12
N ARG A 369 -15.31 -20.72 -3.45
CA ARG A 369 -16.76 -20.56 -3.28
C ARG A 369 -17.10 -19.39 -2.35
N LYS A 370 -16.37 -19.22 -1.25
CA LYS A 370 -16.55 -18.10 -0.31
C LYS A 370 -16.28 -16.74 -0.99
N ASP A 371 -15.24 -16.68 -1.81
CA ASP A 371 -14.86 -15.47 -2.56
C ASP A 371 -15.69 -15.24 -3.84
N TRP A 372 -16.54 -16.20 -4.24
CA TRP A 372 -17.15 -16.21 -5.56
C TRP A 372 -18.07 -15.02 -5.82
N ASP A 373 -18.84 -14.60 -4.81
CA ASP A 373 -19.79 -13.50 -4.94
C ASP A 373 -19.09 -12.17 -5.25
N GLU A 374 -17.90 -11.95 -4.68
CA GLU A 374 -17.05 -10.82 -5.02
C GLU A 374 -16.33 -11.03 -6.34
N HIS A 375 -15.64 -12.17 -6.48
CA HIS A 375 -14.80 -12.48 -7.63
C HIS A 375 -15.57 -12.45 -8.96
N ARG A 376 -16.82 -12.93 -9.00
CA ARG A 376 -17.63 -13.00 -10.23
C ARG A 376 -17.92 -11.63 -10.85
N ARG A 377 -17.79 -10.54 -10.09
CA ARG A 377 -17.92 -9.14 -10.57
C ARG A 377 -16.82 -8.82 -11.58
N VAL A 378 -15.61 -9.33 -11.35
CA VAL A 378 -14.43 -9.11 -12.20
C VAL A 378 -13.94 -10.34 -12.97
N CYS A 379 -14.52 -11.51 -12.72
CA CYS A 379 -14.15 -12.75 -13.41
C CYS A 379 -14.60 -12.76 -14.88
N VAL A 380 -13.64 -12.51 -15.77
CA VAL A 380 -13.82 -12.57 -17.24
C VAL A 380 -13.05 -13.76 -17.80
N ARG A 381 -13.63 -14.44 -18.79
CA ARG A 381 -12.99 -15.59 -19.45
C ARG A 381 -11.67 -15.16 -20.09
N SER A 382 -10.57 -15.86 -19.80
CA SER A 382 -9.32 -15.66 -20.53
C SER A 382 -9.51 -16.07 -21.99
N ALA A 383 -8.84 -15.38 -22.93
CA ALA A 383 -8.81 -15.83 -24.31
C ALA A 383 -8.31 -17.29 -24.37
N PRO A 384 -8.95 -18.17 -25.16
CA PRO A 384 -8.48 -19.55 -25.33
C PRO A 384 -7.04 -19.51 -25.84
N THR A 385 -6.16 -20.29 -25.21
CA THR A 385 -4.76 -20.39 -25.64
C THR A 385 -4.74 -21.09 -27.00
N PRO A 386 -4.36 -20.41 -28.10
CA PRO A 386 -4.35 -21.03 -29.42
C PRO A 386 -3.23 -22.08 -29.44
N GLY A 387 -3.58 -23.36 -29.37
CA GLY A 387 -2.60 -24.45 -29.51
C GLY A 387 -2.83 -25.74 -28.72
N ALA A 388 -3.83 -25.83 -27.83
CA ALA A 388 -4.03 -27.06 -27.04
C ALA A 388 -4.82 -28.17 -27.76
N ASP A 389 -5.62 -27.84 -28.80
CA ASP A 389 -6.55 -28.80 -29.43
C ASP A 389 -6.09 -29.31 -30.82
N GLY A 390 -4.82 -29.11 -31.19
CA GLY A 390 -4.31 -29.40 -32.54
C GLY A 390 -3.74 -30.80 -32.79
N GLN A 391 -3.77 -31.72 -31.82
CA GLN A 391 -3.24 -33.08 -31.98
C GLN A 391 -4.27 -34.16 -31.65
N GLN A 392 -5.31 -34.29 -32.46
CA GLN A 392 -6.03 -35.56 -32.56
C GLN A 392 -6.84 -35.62 -33.87
N GLN A 393 -6.68 -36.74 -34.57
CA GLN A 393 -7.39 -37.20 -35.78
C GLN A 393 -6.77 -36.84 -37.14
N THR A 394 -5.64 -37.50 -37.43
CA THR A 394 -5.50 -38.20 -38.71
C THR A 394 -5.32 -39.69 -38.40
N LYS A 395 -6.35 -40.49 -38.69
CA LYS A 395 -6.26 -41.94 -38.88
C LYS A 395 -7.10 -42.30 -40.09
#